data_AF-A0A9X4B0V3-F1
#
_entry.id   AF-A0A9X4B0V3-F1
#
_cell.length_a   1.000
_cell.length_b   1.000
_cell.length_c   1.000
_cell.angle_alpha   90.00
_cell.angle_beta   90.00
_cell.angle_gamma   90.00
#
_symmetry.space_group_name_H-M   'P 1'
#
loop_
_entity.id
_entity.type
_entity.pdbx_description
1 polymer ?
#
loop_
_entity_poly.entity_id
_entity_poly.type
_entity_poly.pdbx_seq_one_letter_code
_entity_poly.pdbx_strand_id
1 'polypeptide(L)'
;MGSIIFISIICLILIVLGVAISKYKCYWLISGYNTQSKEEKARVDIEKVAKHMGRMCYLISFIIFIGAIVSDYFEISIIPFVIILIIIIFGYLIYLQRFDHNKKSKAEIIVMIVIGFITFSILIITFSFGNEPNDLIIKDEAIVIDGSYGTTLKRKDIKSIELVDDIPEIGIRSNGYSDGGVIKKGDFKLKSGEKVKLYIQSNKGPYIKISTIHFDVYINYKDVSLTKQSFNNLK
;
A
#
# COMPACT_ATOMS: atom_id res chain seq x y z
N MET A 1 -1.68 -13.83 -8.80
CA MET A 1 -2.02 -13.88 -10.26
C MET A 1 -2.89 -12.71 -10.76
N GLY A 2 -4.14 -12.53 -10.29
CA GLY A 2 -5.01 -11.43 -10.77
C GLY A 2 -4.47 -10.02 -10.47
N SER A 3 -3.81 -9.86 -9.32
CA SER A 3 -3.04 -8.68 -8.92
C SER A 3 -1.92 -8.34 -9.91
N ILE A 4 -1.16 -9.33 -10.37
CA ILE A 4 -0.02 -9.15 -11.28
C ILE A 4 -0.48 -8.68 -12.67
N ILE A 5 -1.59 -9.23 -13.19
CA ILE A 5 -2.15 -8.81 -14.49
C ILE A 5 -2.55 -7.33 -14.44
N PHE A 6 -3.28 -6.93 -13.39
CA PHE A 6 -3.67 -5.53 -13.21
C PHE A 6 -2.45 -4.60 -13.10
N ILE A 7 -1.44 -4.99 -12.32
CA ILE A 7 -0.19 -4.23 -12.19
C ILE A 7 0.55 -4.13 -13.52
N SER A 8 0.55 -5.19 -14.34
CA SER A 8 1.19 -5.20 -15.65
C SER A 8 0.59 -4.17 -16.60
N ILE A 9 -0.72 -3.91 -16.51
CA ILE A 9 -1.39 -2.85 -17.29
C ILE A 9 -0.88 -1.47 -16.86
N ILE A 10 -0.73 -1.22 -15.56
CA ILE A 10 -0.18 0.05 -15.03
C ILE A 10 1.26 0.25 -15.52
N CYS A 11 2.09 -0.79 -15.43
CA CYS A 11 3.46 -0.78 -15.95
C CYS A 11 3.50 -0.46 -17.44
N LEU A 12 2.62 -1.07 -18.25
CA LEU A 12 2.53 -0.78 -19.68
C LEU A 12 2.17 0.68 -19.94
N ILE A 13 1.19 1.24 -19.21
CA ILE A 13 0.82 2.66 -19.32
C ILE A 13 2.02 3.55 -19.02
N LEU A 14 2.79 3.28 -17.96
CA LEU A 14 3.99 4.04 -17.63
C LEU A 14 5.05 3.97 -18.73
N ILE A 15 5.27 2.79 -19.31
CA ILE A 15 6.21 2.61 -20.43
C ILE A 15 5.74 3.41 -21.65
N VAL A 16 4.45 3.34 -21.99
CA VAL A 16 3.86 4.08 -23.12
C VAL A 16 4.01 5.59 -22.88
N LEU A 17 3.71 6.09 -21.69
CA LEU A 17 3.91 7.51 -21.34
C LEU A 17 5.39 7.90 -21.44
N GLY A 18 6.30 7.06 -20.95
CA GLY A 18 7.73 7.31 -21.06
C GLY A 18 8.21 7.40 -22.51
N VAL A 19 7.70 6.53 -23.39
CA VAL A 19 7.97 6.57 -24.83
C VAL A 19 7.34 7.82 -25.49
N ALA A 20 6.08 8.12 -25.17
CA ALA A 20 5.37 9.28 -25.70
C ALA A 20 6.13 10.58 -25.40
N ILE A 21 6.53 10.76 -24.14
CA ILE A 21 7.27 11.96 -23.68
C ILE A 21 8.66 12.01 -24.30
N SER A 22 9.45 10.93 -24.19
CA SER A 22 10.88 10.96 -24.53
C SER A 22 11.19 10.79 -26.03
N LYS A 23 10.35 10.09 -26.80
CA LYS A 23 10.58 9.80 -28.22
C LYS A 23 9.64 10.55 -29.15
N TYR A 24 8.34 10.56 -28.84
CA TYR A 24 7.32 11.23 -29.67
C TYR A 24 7.12 12.69 -29.30
N LYS A 25 7.94 13.23 -28.39
CA LYS A 25 7.93 14.63 -27.96
C LYS A 25 6.56 15.09 -27.46
N CYS A 26 5.82 14.20 -26.79
CA CYS A 26 4.52 14.51 -26.20
C CYS A 26 4.64 15.38 -24.94
N TYR A 27 5.29 16.55 -25.05
CA TYR A 27 5.67 17.41 -23.93
C TYR A 27 4.48 18.03 -23.20
N TRP A 28 3.31 18.09 -23.84
CA TRP A 28 2.06 18.52 -23.21
C TRP A 28 1.64 17.62 -22.02
N LEU A 29 2.16 16.40 -21.95
CA LEU A 29 1.96 15.48 -20.80
C LEU A 29 2.76 15.91 -19.56
N ILE A 30 3.76 16.78 -19.70
CA ILE A 30 4.54 17.30 -18.59
C ILE A 30 3.81 18.52 -18.05
N SER A 31 2.94 18.31 -17.05
CA SER A 31 2.05 19.36 -16.50
C SER A 31 2.78 20.67 -16.20
N GLY A 32 3.90 20.63 -15.47
CA GLY A 32 4.67 21.82 -15.12
C GLY A 32 5.28 22.58 -16.31
N TYR A 33 5.51 21.92 -17.44
CA TYR A 33 5.91 22.58 -18.68
C TYR A 33 4.67 23.09 -19.43
N ASN A 34 3.60 22.30 -19.52
CA ASN A 34 2.40 22.66 -20.27
C ASN A 34 1.76 23.97 -19.77
N THR A 35 1.76 24.20 -18.47
CA THR A 35 1.18 25.39 -17.83
C THR A 35 2.04 26.65 -17.91
N GLN A 36 3.30 26.55 -18.34
CA GLN A 36 4.20 27.70 -18.46
C GLN A 36 3.84 28.60 -19.65
N SER A 37 4.15 29.89 -19.50
CA SER A 37 4.11 30.87 -20.59
C SER A 37 5.12 30.51 -21.70
N LYS A 38 4.98 31.12 -22.88
CA LYS A 38 5.90 30.87 -24.00
C LYS A 38 7.36 31.23 -23.66
N GLU A 39 7.56 32.31 -22.89
CA GLU A 39 8.88 32.78 -22.47
C GLU A 39 9.55 31.81 -21.49
N GLU A 40 8.79 31.31 -20.51
CA GLU A 40 9.28 30.34 -19.54
C GLU A 40 9.62 29.01 -20.21
N LYS A 41 8.77 28.54 -21.14
CA LYS A 41 9.02 27.33 -21.94
C LYS A 41 10.33 27.41 -22.72
N ALA A 42 10.67 28.59 -23.26
CA ALA A 42 11.91 28.80 -24.01
C ALA A 42 13.18 28.69 -23.12
N ARG A 43 13.03 28.82 -21.80
CA ARG A 43 14.12 28.69 -20.83
C ARG A 43 14.29 27.26 -20.30
N VAL A 44 13.43 26.32 -20.68
CA VAL A 44 13.51 24.92 -20.27
C VAL A 44 14.22 24.10 -21.36
N ASP A 45 15.23 23.32 -20.96
CA ASP A 45 15.81 22.28 -21.83
C ASP A 45 14.85 21.07 -21.88
N ILE A 46 13.77 21.23 -22.64
CA ILE A 46 12.65 20.29 -22.66
C ILE A 46 13.06 18.91 -23.18
N GLU A 47 14.04 18.83 -24.09
CA GLU A 47 14.49 17.53 -24.61
C GLU A 47 15.22 16.71 -23.53
N LYS A 48 16.08 17.35 -22.71
CA LYS A 48 16.68 16.68 -21.55
C LYS A 48 15.64 16.32 -20.50
N VAL A 49 14.72 17.23 -20.18
CA VAL A 49 13.63 16.95 -19.23
C VAL A 49 12.82 15.75 -19.68
N ALA A 50 12.38 15.72 -20.94
CA ALA A 50 11.58 14.63 -21.49
C ALA A 50 12.32 13.30 -21.52
N LYS A 51 13.61 13.30 -21.88
CA LYS A 51 14.45 12.09 -21.85
C LYS A 51 14.57 11.50 -20.44
N HIS A 52 14.79 12.35 -19.45
CA HIS A 52 14.91 11.92 -18.06
C HIS A 52 13.55 11.56 -17.44
N MET A 53 12.47 12.25 -17.80
CA MET A 53 11.11 11.88 -17.43
C MET A 53 10.75 10.48 -17.96
N GLY A 54 11.10 10.18 -19.22
CA GLY A 54 10.90 8.83 -19.78
C GLY A 54 11.67 7.75 -19.02
N ARG A 55 12.93 8.01 -18.67
CA ARG A 55 13.75 7.10 -17.82
C ARG A 55 13.12 6.88 -16.44
N MET A 56 12.58 7.93 -15.82
CA MET A 56 11.86 7.83 -14.56
C MET A 56 10.63 6.93 -14.70
N CYS A 57 9.83 7.09 -15.75
CA CYS A 57 8.67 6.22 -16.00
C CYS A 57 9.07 4.74 -16.14
N TYR A 58 10.15 4.44 -16.86
CA TYR A 58 10.66 3.07 -17.00
C TYR A 58 11.14 2.49 -15.68
N LEU A 59 11.85 3.29 -14.88
CA LEU A 59 12.35 2.87 -13.56
C LEU A 59 11.20 2.61 -12.58
N ILE A 60 10.20 3.49 -12.53
CA ILE A 60 8.99 3.32 -11.72
C ILE A 60 8.25 2.06 -12.16
N SER A 61 8.06 1.86 -13.47
CA SER A 61 7.42 0.65 -13.99
C SER A 61 8.14 -0.63 -13.56
N PHE A 62 9.48 -0.63 -13.61
CA PHE A 62 10.30 -1.76 -13.18
C PHE A 62 10.15 -2.04 -11.68
N ILE A 63 10.21 -1.01 -10.84
CA ILE A 63 10.09 -1.15 -9.37
C ILE A 63 8.71 -1.65 -8.96
N ILE A 64 7.65 -1.12 -9.57
CA ILE A 64 6.28 -1.57 -9.31
C ILE A 64 6.14 -3.06 -9.68
N PHE A 65 6.63 -3.45 -10.86
CA PHE A 65 6.52 -4.82 -11.33
C PHE A 65 7.31 -5.80 -10.45
N ILE A 66 8.55 -5.46 -10.11
CA ILE A 66 9.39 -6.29 -9.25
C ILE A 66 8.83 -6.33 -7.82
N GLY A 67 8.35 -5.21 -7.29
CA GLY A 67 7.70 -5.18 -5.98
C GLY A 67 6.48 -6.09 -5.92
N ALA A 68 5.67 -6.10 -6.98
CA ALA A 68 4.52 -6.99 -7.08
C ALA A 68 4.92 -8.47 -7.08
N ILE A 69 5.92 -8.85 -7.88
CA ILE A 69 6.44 -10.23 -7.91
C ILE A 69 7.01 -10.60 -6.54
N VAL A 70 7.86 -9.75 -5.97
CA VAL A 70 8.51 -10.04 -4.69
C VAL A 70 7.47 -10.21 -3.57
N SER A 71 6.43 -9.37 -3.56
CA SER A 71 5.37 -9.44 -2.58
C SER A 71 4.49 -10.70 -2.74
N ASP A 72 4.09 -11.05 -3.97
CA ASP A 72 3.23 -12.22 -4.24
C ASP A 72 3.95 -13.56 -3.97
N TYR A 73 5.25 -13.66 -4.28
CA TYR A 73 6.00 -14.92 -4.19
C TYR A 73 6.77 -15.12 -2.88
N PHE A 74 7.22 -14.04 -2.21
CA PHE A 74 8.03 -14.12 -0.99
C PHE A 74 7.31 -13.57 0.24
N GLU A 75 6.07 -13.11 0.09
CA GLU A 75 5.25 -12.52 1.16
C GLU A 75 5.92 -11.31 1.85
N ILE A 76 6.84 -10.67 1.13
CA ILE A 76 7.51 -9.45 1.58
C ILE A 76 6.56 -8.26 1.39
N SER A 77 6.54 -7.39 2.40
CA SER A 77 5.77 -6.14 2.34
C SER A 77 6.10 -5.32 1.10
N ILE A 78 5.10 -4.73 0.44
CA ILE A 78 5.30 -3.82 -0.70
C ILE A 78 5.85 -2.45 -0.27
N ILE A 79 5.80 -2.14 1.02
CA ILE A 79 6.13 -0.82 1.58
C ILE A 79 7.56 -0.34 1.25
N PRO A 80 8.63 -1.17 1.33
CA PRO A 80 9.95 -0.76 0.90
C PRO A 80 10.02 -0.32 -0.57
N PHE A 81 9.29 -0.99 -1.46
CA PHE A 81 9.20 -0.62 -2.87
C PHE A 81 8.47 0.72 -3.05
N VAL A 82 7.41 0.96 -2.27
CA VAL A 82 6.70 2.25 -2.24
C VAL A 82 7.62 3.38 -1.76
N ILE A 83 8.43 3.14 -0.70
CA ILE A 83 9.41 4.11 -0.20
C ILE A 83 10.43 4.45 -1.29
N ILE A 84 11.03 3.43 -1.92
CA ILE A 84 12.01 3.63 -3.00
C ILE A 84 11.39 4.40 -4.16
N LEU A 85 10.15 4.07 -4.54
CA LEU A 85 9.41 4.74 -5.61
C LEU A 85 9.18 6.23 -5.30
N ILE A 86 8.77 6.57 -4.07
CA ILE A 86 8.57 7.96 -3.64
C ILE A 86 9.90 8.72 -3.68
N ILE A 87 10.98 8.13 -3.15
CA ILE A 87 12.32 8.73 -3.17
C ILE A 87 12.77 9.01 -4.62
N ILE A 88 12.54 8.08 -5.55
CA ILE A 88 12.87 8.25 -6.96
C ILE A 88 12.06 9.38 -7.59
N ILE A 89 10.75 9.44 -7.32
CA ILE A 89 9.88 10.51 -7.87
C ILE A 89 10.38 11.87 -7.38
N PHE A 90 10.52 12.07 -6.06
CA PHE A 90 10.99 13.36 -5.53
C PHE A 90 12.43 13.67 -5.97
N GLY A 91 13.31 12.67 -6.00
CA GLY A 91 14.68 12.81 -6.48
C GLY A 91 14.73 13.28 -7.94
N TYR A 92 13.90 12.72 -8.82
CA TYR A 92 13.77 13.17 -10.21
C TYR A 92 13.14 14.57 -10.29
N LEU A 93 12.10 14.86 -9.51
CA LEU A 93 11.48 16.20 -9.51
C LEU A 93 12.48 17.30 -9.15
N ILE A 94 13.39 17.03 -8.20
CA ILE A 94 14.48 17.92 -7.82
C ILE A 94 15.57 17.94 -8.90
N TYR A 95 15.99 16.77 -9.38
CA TYR A 95 17.04 16.65 -10.40
C TYR A 95 16.68 17.38 -11.70
N LEU A 96 15.42 17.28 -12.14
CA LEU A 96 14.92 17.91 -13.36
C LEU A 96 14.93 19.45 -13.28
N GLN A 97 14.93 20.04 -12.07
CA GLN A 97 15.06 21.49 -11.91
C GLN A 97 16.38 22.02 -12.50
N ARG A 98 17.42 21.19 -12.63
CA ARG A 98 18.69 21.57 -13.28
C ARG A 98 18.54 21.95 -14.76
N PHE A 99 17.43 21.57 -15.39
CA PHE A 99 17.14 21.83 -16.79
C PHE A 99 16.06 22.91 -16.97
N ASP A 100 15.52 23.44 -15.87
CA ASP A 100 14.58 24.55 -15.85
C ASP A 100 15.33 25.80 -15.37
N HIS A 101 15.70 26.69 -16.31
CA HIS A 101 16.45 27.90 -15.99
C HIS A 101 15.57 29.06 -15.49
N ASN A 102 14.27 28.81 -15.23
CA ASN A 102 13.40 29.80 -14.63
C ASN A 102 13.73 29.99 -13.14
N LYS A 103 13.69 31.25 -12.68
CA LYS A 103 13.87 31.56 -11.27
C LYS A 103 12.67 31.08 -10.47
N LYS A 104 12.88 30.12 -9.56
CA LYS A 104 11.84 29.67 -8.63
C LYS A 104 11.59 30.71 -7.55
N SER A 105 10.33 31.02 -7.33
CA SER A 105 9.85 31.80 -6.20
C SER A 105 10.04 31.01 -4.90
N LYS A 106 10.14 31.73 -3.78
CA LYS A 106 10.16 31.09 -2.45
C LYS A 106 8.90 30.25 -2.21
N ALA A 107 7.76 30.71 -2.73
CA ALA A 107 6.48 30.01 -2.62
C ALA A 107 6.52 28.63 -3.31
N GLU A 108 7.04 28.52 -4.53
CA GLU A 108 7.17 27.24 -5.24
C GLU A 108 8.05 26.24 -4.49
N ILE A 109 9.17 26.71 -3.92
CA ILE A 109 10.07 25.87 -3.13
C ILE A 109 9.36 25.38 -1.86
N ILE A 110 8.66 26.27 -1.14
CA ILE A 110 7.90 25.92 0.06
C ILE A 110 6.82 24.88 -0.28
N VAL A 111 6.07 25.07 -1.38
CA VAL A 111 5.04 24.13 -1.83
C VAL A 111 5.64 22.74 -2.10
N MET A 112 6.79 22.67 -2.78
CA MET A 112 7.47 21.40 -3.03
C MET A 112 7.87 20.68 -1.74
N ILE A 113 8.42 21.42 -0.77
CA ILE A 113 8.82 20.89 0.54
C ILE A 113 7.59 20.40 1.32
N VAL A 114 6.51 21.19 1.34
CA VAL A 114 5.27 20.85 2.04
C VAL A 114 4.61 19.61 1.44
N ILE A 115 4.53 19.51 0.11
CA ILE A 115 4.00 18.31 -0.57
C ILE A 115 4.85 17.09 -0.25
N GLY A 116 6.18 17.23 -0.27
CA GLY A 116 7.10 16.17 0.15
C GLY A 116 6.82 15.71 1.58
N PHE A 117 6.82 16.64 2.53
CA PHE A 117 6.57 16.38 3.95
C PHE A 117 5.22 15.67 4.15
N ILE A 118 4.13 16.21 3.60
CA ILE A 118 2.79 15.62 3.71
C ILE A 118 2.79 14.19 3.16
N THR A 119 3.42 13.96 2.01
CA THR A 119 3.49 12.63 1.38
C THR A 119 4.18 11.62 2.29
N PHE A 120 5.33 11.98 2.87
CA PHE A 120 6.05 11.10 3.82
C PHE A 120 5.30 10.93 5.15
N SER A 121 4.64 11.97 5.67
CA SER A 121 3.83 11.87 6.88
C SER A 121 2.65 10.91 6.69
N ILE A 122 1.92 10.99 5.57
CA ILE A 122 0.82 10.07 5.25
C ILE A 122 1.33 8.62 5.17
N LEU A 123 2.50 8.42 4.54
CA LEU A 123 3.11 7.10 4.45
C LEU A 123 3.44 6.52 5.84
N ILE A 124 4.06 7.31 6.72
CA ILE A 124 4.41 6.90 8.09
C ILE A 124 3.14 6.56 8.87
N ILE A 125 2.12 7.43 8.84
CA ILE A 125 0.85 7.21 9.56
C ILE A 125 0.18 5.91 9.08
N THR A 126 0.11 5.70 7.76
CA THR A 126 -0.50 4.51 7.16
C THR A 126 0.23 3.24 7.58
N PHE A 127 1.56 3.27 7.57
CA PHE A 127 2.39 2.14 7.99
C PHE A 127 2.25 1.83 9.49
N SER A 128 2.15 2.86 10.34
CA SER A 128 1.95 2.70 11.78
C SER A 128 0.61 2.02 12.10
N PHE A 129 -0.49 2.48 11.50
CA PHE A 129 -1.81 1.85 11.66
C PHE A 129 -1.82 0.39 11.19
N GLY A 130 -1.06 0.08 10.14
CA GLY A 130 -0.86 -1.28 9.66
C GLY A 130 -0.16 -2.18 10.68
N ASN A 131 0.87 -1.71 11.36
CA ASN A 131 1.71 -2.54 12.24
C ASN A 131 1.19 -2.74 13.67
N GLU A 132 0.34 -1.85 14.16
CA GLU A 132 -0.20 -1.91 15.52
C GLU A 132 -1.06 -3.17 15.75
N PRO A 133 -0.78 -4.09 16.67
CA PRO A 133 -1.66 -5.25 16.90
C PRO A 133 -3.08 -4.83 17.31
N ASN A 134 -4.04 -5.68 16.97
CA ASN A 134 -5.40 -5.57 17.48
C ASN A 134 -5.51 -6.48 18.70
N ASP A 135 -5.93 -5.92 19.83
CA ASP A 135 -6.04 -6.66 21.08
C ASP A 135 -7.46 -7.21 21.27
N LEU A 136 -7.53 -8.36 21.94
CA LEU A 136 -8.78 -9.02 22.29
C LEU A 136 -9.19 -8.59 23.70
N ILE A 137 -10.21 -7.74 23.78
CA ILE A 137 -10.80 -7.30 25.04
C ILE A 137 -12.07 -8.12 25.30
N ILE A 138 -12.05 -8.87 26.39
CA ILE A 138 -13.13 -9.77 26.78
C ILE A 138 -14.11 -9.02 27.68
N LYS A 139 -15.38 -9.01 27.29
CA LYS A 139 -16.49 -8.45 28.07
C LYS A 139 -17.53 -9.55 28.34
N ASP A 140 -18.45 -9.27 29.26
CA ASP A 140 -19.49 -10.22 29.68
C ASP A 140 -20.35 -10.67 28.50
N GLU A 141 -20.81 -9.74 27.65
CA GLU A 141 -21.71 -10.03 26.53
C GLU A 141 -21.03 -10.06 25.15
N ALA A 142 -19.76 -9.70 25.07
CA ALA A 142 -19.06 -9.54 23.79
C ALA A 142 -17.54 -9.76 23.89
N ILE A 143 -16.94 -10.13 22.77
CA ILE A 143 -15.50 -10.05 22.53
C ILE A 143 -15.26 -8.84 21.64
N VAL A 144 -14.43 -7.90 22.08
CA VAL A 144 -14.06 -6.72 21.32
C VAL A 144 -12.66 -6.92 20.77
N ILE A 145 -12.52 -6.80 19.46
CA ILE A 145 -11.23 -6.66 18.79
C ILE A 145 -11.01 -5.16 18.65
N ASP A 146 -10.08 -4.60 19.42
CA ASP A 146 -9.83 -3.17 19.45
C ASP A 146 -8.97 -2.70 18.27
N GLY A 147 -8.54 -1.43 18.29
CA GLY A 147 -7.60 -0.89 17.32
C GLY A 147 -8.18 -0.59 15.94
N SER A 148 -7.30 -0.33 14.98
CA SER A 148 -7.70 0.03 13.61
C SER A 148 -8.48 -1.11 12.95
N TYR A 149 -9.61 -0.76 12.33
CA TYR A 149 -10.56 -1.72 11.76
C TYR A 149 -11.14 -2.74 12.76
N GLY A 150 -11.08 -2.42 14.06
CA GLY A 150 -11.63 -3.23 15.14
C GLY A 150 -13.12 -3.57 14.96
N THR A 151 -13.58 -4.57 15.70
CA THR A 151 -14.96 -5.05 15.62
C THR A 151 -15.43 -5.60 16.96
N THR A 152 -16.74 -5.59 17.18
CA THR A 152 -17.36 -6.14 18.38
C THR A 152 -18.18 -7.37 18.00
N LEU A 153 -17.85 -8.50 18.60
CA LEU A 153 -18.52 -9.79 18.39
C LEU A 153 -19.39 -10.09 19.61
N LYS A 154 -20.72 -10.05 19.46
CA LYS A 154 -21.63 -10.42 20.57
C LYS A 154 -21.53 -11.92 20.81
N ARG A 155 -21.41 -12.35 22.06
CA ARG A 155 -21.24 -13.77 22.41
C ARG A 155 -22.37 -14.65 21.88
N LYS A 156 -23.61 -14.15 21.90
CA LYS A 156 -24.78 -14.85 21.34
C LYS A 156 -24.69 -15.16 19.84
N ASP A 157 -23.86 -14.41 19.10
CA ASP A 157 -23.69 -14.56 17.65
C ASP A 157 -22.49 -15.47 17.33
N ILE A 158 -21.69 -15.87 18.34
CA ILE A 158 -20.51 -16.74 18.19
C ILE A 158 -20.95 -18.20 18.24
N LYS A 159 -20.54 -18.97 17.23
CA LYS A 159 -20.78 -20.41 17.11
C LYS A 159 -19.63 -21.24 17.69
N SER A 160 -18.39 -20.86 17.38
CA SER A 160 -17.20 -21.55 17.89
C SER A 160 -15.99 -20.62 17.95
N ILE A 161 -15.04 -20.97 18.83
CA ILE A 161 -13.73 -20.34 18.93
C ILE A 161 -12.71 -21.47 18.92
N GLU A 162 -11.85 -21.49 17.91
CA GLU A 162 -10.92 -22.58 17.64
C GLU A 162 -9.52 -22.04 17.33
N LEU A 163 -8.51 -22.85 17.64
CA LEU A 163 -7.14 -22.60 17.23
C LEU A 163 -6.90 -23.42 15.96
N VAL A 164 -6.54 -22.75 14.86
CA VAL A 164 -6.28 -23.37 13.55
C VAL A 164 -4.86 -23.07 13.10
N ASP A 165 -4.22 -24.00 12.39
CA ASP A 165 -2.83 -23.82 11.94
C ASP A 165 -2.71 -22.99 10.66
N ASP A 166 -3.79 -22.92 9.88
CA ASP A 166 -3.84 -22.20 8.60
C ASP A 166 -5.21 -21.53 8.38
N ILE A 167 -5.27 -20.60 7.43
CA ILE A 167 -6.47 -19.86 7.05
C ILE A 167 -6.83 -20.10 5.58
N PRO A 168 -8.11 -19.98 5.20
CA PRO A 168 -8.50 -20.18 3.80
C PRO A 168 -7.86 -19.15 2.87
N GLU A 169 -7.74 -19.51 1.59
CA GLU A 169 -7.14 -18.63 0.59
C GLU A 169 -7.89 -17.29 0.48
N ILE A 170 -7.14 -16.22 0.73
CA ILE A 170 -7.64 -14.85 0.71
C ILE A 170 -7.79 -14.40 -0.75
N GLY A 171 -8.95 -13.84 -1.08
CA GLY A 171 -9.25 -13.29 -2.40
C GLY A 171 -8.95 -11.79 -2.46
N ILE A 172 -9.89 -10.96 -2.00
CA ILE A 172 -9.80 -9.50 -2.13
C ILE A 172 -10.03 -8.79 -0.79
N ARG A 173 -9.30 -7.69 -0.58
CA ARG A 173 -9.58 -6.74 0.50
C ARG A 173 -10.77 -5.87 0.11
N SER A 174 -11.83 -5.88 0.92
CA SER A 174 -13.02 -5.03 0.72
C SER A 174 -12.90 -3.69 1.46
N ASN A 175 -12.30 -3.71 2.65
CA ASN A 175 -11.97 -2.54 3.45
C ASN A 175 -10.86 -2.93 4.42
N GLY A 176 -9.99 -2.01 4.86
CA GLY A 176 -8.90 -2.37 5.77
C GLY A 176 -7.51 -1.98 5.31
N TYR A 177 -6.52 -2.57 5.96
CA TYR A 177 -5.10 -2.45 5.63
C TYR A 177 -4.56 -3.78 5.10
N SER A 178 -3.71 -3.70 4.07
CA SER A 178 -2.86 -4.81 3.65
C SER A 178 -1.58 -4.25 3.08
N ASP A 179 -0.45 -4.81 3.48
CA ASP A 179 0.87 -4.40 3.00
C ASP A 179 1.36 -5.22 1.81
N GLY A 180 0.48 -5.99 1.17
CA GLY A 180 0.84 -6.93 0.09
C GLY A 180 1.53 -8.21 0.57
N GLY A 181 2.14 -8.19 1.74
CA GLY A 181 2.77 -9.35 2.37
C GLY A 181 1.90 -9.92 3.48
N VAL A 182 2.53 -10.16 4.63
CA VAL A 182 1.93 -10.85 5.77
C VAL A 182 0.78 -10.07 6.42
N ILE A 183 0.92 -8.74 6.59
CA ILE A 183 0.03 -7.97 7.46
C ILE A 183 -1.29 -7.70 6.74
N LYS A 184 -2.41 -8.11 7.36
CA LYS A 184 -3.77 -7.95 6.83
C LYS A 184 -4.75 -7.62 7.94
N LYS A 185 -5.52 -6.54 7.79
CA LYS A 185 -6.49 -6.08 8.79
C LYS A 185 -7.77 -5.59 8.16
N GLY A 186 -8.92 -5.92 8.72
CA GLY A 186 -10.22 -5.42 8.29
C GLY A 186 -11.04 -6.45 7.52
N ASP A 187 -11.79 -6.00 6.52
CA ASP A 187 -12.80 -6.79 5.80
C ASP A 187 -12.24 -7.38 4.50
N PHE A 188 -12.32 -8.69 4.37
CA PHE A 188 -11.84 -9.44 3.21
C PHE A 188 -12.92 -10.37 2.67
N LYS A 189 -12.73 -10.78 1.41
CA LYS A 189 -13.42 -11.92 0.83
C LYS A 189 -12.40 -13.00 0.53
N LEU A 190 -12.73 -14.22 0.91
CA LEU A 190 -11.99 -15.42 0.51
C LEU A 190 -12.17 -15.67 -1.00
N LYS A 191 -11.33 -16.52 -1.59
CA LYS A 191 -11.54 -16.94 -2.99
C LYS A 191 -12.84 -17.72 -3.18
N SER A 192 -13.36 -18.37 -2.13
CA SER A 192 -14.70 -18.98 -2.10
C SER A 192 -15.83 -17.95 -2.24
N GLY A 193 -15.55 -16.66 -2.03
CA GLY A 193 -16.53 -15.56 -2.04
C GLY A 193 -17.07 -15.21 -0.64
N GLU A 194 -16.78 -16.02 0.38
CA GLU A 194 -17.19 -15.79 1.76
C GLU A 194 -16.52 -14.54 2.34
N LYS A 195 -17.27 -13.79 3.14
CA LYS A 195 -16.76 -12.61 3.84
C LYS A 195 -16.11 -13.03 5.15
N VAL A 196 -14.92 -12.49 5.40
CA VAL A 196 -14.17 -12.71 6.65
C VAL A 196 -13.61 -11.39 7.16
N LYS A 197 -13.36 -11.33 8.46
CA LYS A 197 -12.50 -10.28 9.03
C LYS A 197 -11.14 -10.87 9.38
N LEU A 198 -10.09 -10.16 9.00
CA LEU A 198 -8.71 -10.57 9.22
C LEU A 198 -8.03 -9.58 10.17
N TYR A 199 -7.22 -10.09 11.08
CA TYR A 199 -6.32 -9.35 11.97
C TYR A 199 -5.00 -10.13 12.07
N ILE A 200 -4.29 -10.20 10.95
CA ILE A 200 -3.16 -11.09 10.72
C ILE A 200 -1.85 -10.31 10.81
N GLN A 201 -0.94 -10.79 11.65
CA GLN A 201 0.41 -10.27 11.81
C GLN A 201 1.51 -11.26 11.46
N SER A 202 1.18 -12.53 11.31
CA SER A 202 2.10 -13.61 10.92
C SER A 202 1.40 -14.52 9.91
N ASN A 203 2.13 -15.00 8.90
CA ASN A 203 1.67 -16.05 7.97
C ASN A 203 1.89 -17.46 8.54
N LYS A 204 2.57 -17.56 9.69
CA LYS A 204 2.75 -18.79 10.45
C LYS A 204 1.68 -18.83 11.54
N GLY A 205 0.91 -19.90 11.54
CA GLY A 205 -0.03 -20.20 12.60
C GLY A 205 0.64 -20.40 13.97
N PRO A 206 -0.18 -20.58 15.02
CA PRO A 206 -1.62 -20.75 14.93
C PRO A 206 -2.37 -19.43 14.74
N TYR A 207 -3.64 -19.54 14.38
CA TYR A 207 -4.61 -18.46 14.29
C TYR A 207 -5.80 -18.76 15.20
N ILE A 208 -6.34 -17.73 15.84
CA ILE A 208 -7.63 -17.83 16.52
C ILE A 208 -8.71 -17.61 15.46
N LYS A 209 -9.52 -18.65 15.22
CA LYS A 209 -10.72 -18.58 14.40
C LYS A 209 -11.93 -18.36 15.30
N ILE A 210 -12.66 -17.27 15.09
CA ILE A 210 -13.96 -17.01 15.73
C ILE A 210 -15.04 -17.10 14.66
N SER A 211 -15.84 -18.16 14.70
CA SER A 211 -16.93 -18.39 13.74
C SER A 211 -18.21 -17.76 14.26
N THR A 212 -18.86 -16.90 13.48
CA THR A 212 -20.14 -16.27 13.87
C THR A 212 -21.30 -16.72 12.97
N ILE A 213 -22.51 -16.23 13.25
CA ILE A 213 -23.65 -16.39 12.34
C ILE A 213 -23.51 -15.59 11.04
N HIS A 214 -22.60 -14.62 10.96
CA HIS A 214 -22.48 -13.70 9.82
C HIS A 214 -21.19 -13.85 8.99
N PHE A 215 -20.06 -14.04 9.66
CA PHE A 215 -18.73 -14.13 9.05
C PHE A 215 -17.74 -14.78 10.02
N ASP A 216 -16.63 -15.27 9.49
CA ASP A 216 -15.52 -15.77 10.30
C ASP A 216 -14.50 -14.65 10.56
N VAL A 217 -13.88 -14.69 11.74
CA VAL A 217 -12.77 -13.81 12.10
C VAL A 217 -11.52 -14.65 12.30
N TYR A 218 -10.40 -14.19 11.75
CA TYR A 218 -9.09 -14.78 11.96
C TYR A 218 -8.16 -13.74 12.55
N ILE A 219 -7.55 -14.06 13.70
CA ILE A 219 -6.60 -13.18 14.39
C ILE A 219 -5.38 -13.95 14.84
N ASN A 220 -4.19 -13.37 14.62
CA ASN A 220 -2.95 -13.83 15.23
C ASN A 220 -1.99 -12.66 15.48
N TYR A 221 -0.94 -12.95 16.23
CA TYR A 221 0.11 -12.01 16.57
C TYR A 221 1.45 -12.47 15.99
N LYS A 222 2.42 -11.56 15.91
CA LYS A 222 3.81 -11.92 15.52
C LYS A 222 4.39 -12.99 16.45
N ASP A 223 4.05 -12.94 17.73
CA ASP A 223 4.41 -13.95 18.71
C ASP A 223 3.33 -15.05 18.80
N VAL A 224 3.75 -16.28 18.51
CA VAL A 224 2.92 -17.49 18.63
C VAL A 224 2.44 -17.71 20.07
N SER A 225 3.27 -17.39 21.06
CA SER A 225 2.94 -17.55 22.48
C SER A 225 1.81 -16.62 22.88
N LEU A 226 1.86 -15.36 22.42
CA LEU A 226 0.81 -14.38 22.62
C LEU A 226 -0.51 -14.84 21.98
N THR A 227 -0.45 -15.41 20.78
CA THR A 227 -1.66 -15.96 20.12
C THR A 227 -2.30 -17.08 20.95
N LYS A 228 -1.50 -18.02 21.47
CA LYS A 228 -2.01 -19.11 22.32
C LYS A 228 -2.53 -18.60 23.66
N GLN A 229 -1.85 -17.62 24.28
CA GLN A 229 -2.30 -17.00 25.52
C GLN A 229 -3.65 -16.28 25.34
N SER A 230 -3.77 -15.48 24.29
CA SER A 230 -5.03 -14.80 23.95
C SER A 230 -6.17 -15.79 23.71
N PHE A 231 -5.92 -16.93 23.04
CA PHE A 231 -6.91 -17.99 22.88
C PHE A 231 -7.37 -18.57 24.23
N ASN A 232 -6.44 -18.87 25.12
CA ASN A 232 -6.77 -19.44 26.43
C ASN A 232 -7.60 -18.49 27.29
N ASN A 233 -7.39 -17.18 27.16
CA ASN A 233 -8.18 -16.18 27.87
C ASN A 233 -9.62 -16.06 27.35
N LEU A 234 -9.91 -16.48 26.11
CA LEU A 234 -11.25 -16.40 25.51
C LEU A 234 -12.23 -17.47 26.05
N LYS A 235 -11.72 -18.50 26.73
CA LYS A 235 -12.50 -19.57 27.37
C LYS A 235 -12.98 -19.14 28.74
#